data_AF-A0A924N754-F1
#
_entry.id   AF-A0A924N754-F1
#
_cell.length_a   1.000
_cell.length_b   1.000
_cell.length_c   1.000
_cell.angle_alpha   90.00
_cell.angle_beta   90.00
_cell.angle_gamma   90.00
#
_symmetry.space_group_name_H-M   'P 1'
#
loop_
_entity.id
_entity.type
_entity.pdbx_description
1 polymer ?
#
loop_
_entity_poly.entity_id
_entity_poly.type
_entity_poly.pdbx_seq_one_letter_code
_entity_poly.pdbx_strand_id
1 'polypeptide(L)'
;MDQQRAYDTVPAVVHMHLARTFVGTARTFVGMARTDSALVNARAALVSARRTRNRTIEGRALSQLGHVYSSAGLADSARSYYASAISIMREVGYKRGVRNALAEMAESFRTGNEQKQLDRAVMYFDSAAAVVDLARRGAGEDENAVAFLEDQVDVFGGWARAWAGRRAEVGSARSAASALGAIERGRAQSLVDMVTRLQSSERVRGLAQFRPVVGRDLSIDVDSLLAPLRASRTAALSYLHAGDTLFTWFLEPSGALHLQPPVRITEAELAQLIRSSRRSLGADDARSAPLNPDELSLSSDSLLSTRYPVDDWKRLAALLLTANLEATVPAGTPIVIVPHGTIGLLPFAALTVGRDRFAATRRASTPAGARRTSSVQRVALGTRNPLRYAPSFTALRASEARPRVAVAQGRRGAAGSVASSALVVGNPAMPFVYSGRWTTRSRLRSLPGAEAESQRIGTLLGVRTLTGKTATESAVRRRMVDAPLIHFATHGLGFGSAASARRSFVAFAPDSLQDGLLTLGELMDERALALRAELVVLSACQTGLGNLTRAEGSIGLQRAFLAKGARAASSSAFGTLTTRRRDC
;
A
#
# COMPACT_ATOMS: atom_id res chain seq x y z
N MET A 1 2.03 42.49 -40.18
CA MET A 1 3.50 42.65 -40.30
C MET A 1 4.12 43.31 -39.06
N ASP A 2 3.40 44.20 -38.36
CA ASP A 2 3.89 44.86 -37.13
C ASP A 2 4.05 43.95 -35.89
N GLN A 3 3.13 43.01 -35.66
CA GLN A 3 3.23 42.12 -34.49
C GLN A 3 4.45 41.19 -34.53
N GLN A 4 4.87 40.74 -35.73
CA GLN A 4 6.03 39.87 -35.89
C GLN A 4 7.34 40.63 -35.60
N ARG A 5 7.45 41.88 -36.08
CA ARG A 5 8.60 42.76 -35.81
C ARG A 5 8.71 43.16 -34.34
N ALA A 6 7.60 43.49 -33.69
CA ALA A 6 7.57 43.79 -32.25
C ALA A 6 7.90 42.56 -31.38
N TYR A 7 7.55 41.36 -31.86
CA TYR A 7 7.86 40.09 -31.19
C TYR A 7 9.33 39.66 -31.38
N ASP A 8 9.97 40.07 -32.48
CA ASP A 8 11.38 39.79 -32.76
C ASP A 8 12.35 40.70 -31.96
N THR A 9 11.91 41.86 -31.47
CA THR A 9 12.70 42.77 -30.60
C THR A 9 12.68 42.38 -29.12
N VAL A 10 11.92 41.35 -28.75
CA VAL A 10 11.76 40.90 -27.36
C VAL A 10 13.01 40.14 -26.88
N PRO A 11 13.58 40.45 -25.69
CA PRO A 11 14.77 39.77 -25.18
C PRO A 11 14.61 38.26 -25.06
N ALA A 12 15.70 37.50 -25.27
CA ALA A 12 15.70 36.03 -25.20
C ALA A 12 15.17 35.48 -23.85
N VAL A 13 15.40 36.21 -22.74
CA VAL A 13 14.85 35.88 -21.42
C VAL A 13 13.31 35.92 -21.42
N VAL A 14 12.71 36.90 -22.08
CA VAL A 14 11.25 37.02 -22.17
C VAL A 14 10.68 35.90 -23.02
N HIS A 15 11.30 35.56 -24.15
CA HIS A 15 10.92 34.39 -24.96
C HIS A 15 11.06 33.07 -24.17
N MET A 16 12.06 32.94 -23.30
CA MET A 16 12.21 31.78 -22.42
C MET A 16 11.07 31.68 -21.40
N HIS A 17 10.68 32.79 -20.77
CA HIS A 17 9.55 32.81 -19.83
C HIS A 17 8.23 32.54 -20.55
N LEU A 18 7.99 33.17 -21.70
CA LEU A 18 6.83 32.91 -22.55
C LEU A 18 6.73 31.43 -22.93
N ALA A 19 7.84 30.81 -23.34
CA ALA A 19 7.86 29.39 -23.69
C ALA A 19 7.44 28.49 -22.52
N ARG A 20 7.90 28.78 -21.29
CA ARG A 20 7.49 28.03 -20.08
C ARG A 20 6.02 28.25 -19.74
N THR A 21 5.55 29.49 -19.85
CA THR A 21 4.15 29.84 -19.61
C THR A 21 3.25 29.12 -20.59
N PHE A 22 3.54 29.20 -21.89
CA PHE A 22 2.77 28.52 -22.94
C PHE A 22 2.74 27.00 -22.77
N VAL A 23 3.83 26.37 -22.30
CA VAL A 23 3.82 24.95 -21.91
C VAL A 23 2.84 24.67 -20.77
N GLY A 24 2.77 25.54 -19.77
CA GLY A 24 1.81 25.44 -18.66
C GLY A 24 0.38 25.64 -19.13
N THR A 25 0.13 26.69 -19.91
CA THR A 25 -1.19 27.04 -20.45
C THR A 25 -1.73 25.97 -21.40
N ALA A 26 -0.87 25.37 -22.22
CA ALA A 26 -1.26 24.25 -23.07
C ALA A 26 -1.76 23.06 -22.22
N ARG A 27 -1.03 22.72 -21.14
CA ARG A 27 -1.42 21.64 -20.22
C ARG A 27 -2.78 21.91 -19.57
N THR A 28 -3.02 23.14 -19.11
CA THR A 28 -4.31 23.50 -18.50
C THR A 28 -5.45 23.38 -19.51
N PHE A 29 -5.24 23.80 -20.76
CA PHE A 29 -6.27 23.66 -21.80
C PHE A 29 -6.55 22.20 -22.18
N VAL A 30 -5.55 21.32 -22.18
CA VAL A 30 -5.83 19.87 -22.34
C VAL A 30 -6.70 19.35 -21.20
N GLY A 31 -6.42 19.75 -19.94
CA GLY A 31 -7.25 19.36 -18.79
C GLY A 31 -8.70 19.86 -18.86
N MET A 32 -8.95 20.95 -19.59
CA MET A 32 -10.29 21.49 -19.87
C MET A 32 -10.93 20.92 -21.14
N ALA A 33 -10.31 19.93 -21.78
CA ALA A 33 -10.72 19.39 -23.09
C ALA A 33 -10.81 20.45 -24.21
N ARG A 34 -10.01 21.53 -24.11
CA ARG A 34 -9.92 22.61 -25.11
C ARG A 34 -8.74 22.42 -26.05
N THR A 35 -8.87 21.46 -26.96
CA THR A 35 -7.78 21.00 -27.84
C THR A 35 -7.18 22.12 -28.69
N ASP A 36 -7.99 22.99 -29.30
CA ASP A 36 -7.48 24.06 -30.17
C ASP A 36 -6.65 25.09 -29.40
N SER A 37 -7.14 25.52 -28.24
CA SER A 37 -6.42 26.44 -27.36
C SER A 37 -5.12 25.79 -26.86
N ALA A 38 -5.14 24.50 -26.54
CA ALA A 38 -3.94 23.77 -26.14
C ALA A 38 -2.91 23.70 -27.27
N LEU A 39 -3.35 23.43 -28.51
CA LEU A 39 -2.49 23.32 -29.68
C LEU A 39 -1.81 24.65 -30.02
N VAL A 40 -2.56 25.76 -30.00
CA VAL A 40 -2.02 27.10 -30.23
C VAL A 40 -0.91 27.42 -29.23
N ASN A 41 -1.17 27.18 -27.93
CA ASN A 41 -0.19 27.45 -26.88
C ASN A 41 1.03 26.52 -26.99
N ALA A 42 0.84 25.22 -27.26
CA ALA A 42 1.95 24.28 -27.38
C ALA A 42 2.85 24.61 -28.60
N ARG A 43 2.28 25.08 -29.71
CA ARG A 43 3.03 25.55 -30.89
C ARG A 43 3.79 26.85 -30.58
N ALA A 44 3.15 27.82 -29.92
CA ALA A 44 3.80 29.06 -29.51
C ALA A 44 4.99 28.79 -28.57
N ALA A 45 4.86 27.83 -27.66
CA ALA A 45 5.95 27.38 -26.81
C ALA A 45 7.14 26.83 -27.61
N LEU A 46 6.88 25.99 -28.63
CA LEU A 46 7.92 25.38 -29.45
C LEU A 46 8.70 26.44 -30.26
N VAL A 47 7.98 27.39 -30.87
CA VAL A 47 8.59 28.50 -31.62
C VAL A 47 9.49 29.33 -30.71
N SER A 48 8.99 29.71 -29.53
CA SER A 48 9.74 30.49 -28.54
C SER A 48 10.99 29.74 -28.04
N ALA A 49 10.87 28.43 -27.81
CA ALA A 49 11.98 27.59 -27.37
C ALA A 49 13.09 27.44 -28.41
N ARG A 50 12.72 27.26 -29.69
CA ARG A 50 13.69 27.16 -30.80
C ARG A 50 14.44 28.47 -31.04
N ARG A 51 13.73 29.60 -30.97
CA ARG A 51 14.34 30.94 -31.09
C ARG A 51 15.38 31.20 -30.01
N THR A 52 15.09 30.79 -28.78
CA THR A 52 16.03 30.92 -27.65
C THR A 52 17.11 29.83 -27.61
N ARG A 53 17.11 28.91 -28.58
CA ARG A 53 17.97 27.70 -28.63
C ARG A 53 17.95 26.91 -27.31
N ASN A 54 16.85 26.99 -26.56
CA ASN A 54 16.72 26.33 -25.27
C ASN A 54 16.19 24.90 -25.48
N ARG A 55 17.13 23.95 -25.62
CA ARG A 55 16.84 22.53 -25.87
C ARG A 55 15.95 21.90 -24.79
N THR A 56 16.11 22.29 -23.52
CA THR A 56 15.25 21.78 -22.43
C THR A 56 13.79 22.18 -22.61
N ILE A 57 13.52 23.45 -22.94
CA ILE A 57 12.15 23.92 -23.16
C ILE A 57 11.61 23.40 -24.50
N GLU A 58 12.45 23.26 -25.52
CA GLU A 58 12.08 22.68 -26.82
C GLU A 58 11.54 21.25 -26.63
N GLY A 59 12.30 20.40 -25.91
CA GLY A 59 11.83 19.07 -25.57
C GLY A 59 10.49 19.10 -24.82
N ARG A 60 10.34 19.98 -23.82
CA ARG A 60 9.07 20.12 -23.06
C ARG A 60 7.90 20.53 -23.96
N ALA A 61 8.11 21.47 -24.88
CA ALA A 61 7.09 21.92 -25.81
C ALA A 61 6.67 20.79 -26.78
N LEU A 62 7.64 20.02 -27.31
CA LEU A 62 7.35 18.84 -28.14
C LEU A 62 6.57 17.78 -27.36
N SER A 63 6.96 17.49 -26.12
CA SER A 63 6.20 16.56 -25.28
C SER A 63 4.77 17.06 -25.01
N GLN A 64 4.56 18.37 -24.83
CA GLN A 64 3.19 18.90 -24.71
C GLN A 64 2.41 18.81 -26.02
N LEU A 65 3.03 19.07 -27.17
CA LEU A 65 2.39 18.83 -28.47
C LEU A 65 1.96 17.37 -28.59
N GLY A 66 2.83 16.42 -28.21
CA GLY A 66 2.50 15.01 -28.15
C GLY A 66 1.24 14.74 -27.32
N HIS A 67 1.15 15.34 -26.13
CA HIS A 67 -0.01 15.21 -25.24
C HIS A 67 -1.29 15.82 -25.84
N VAL A 68 -1.21 16.99 -26.48
CA VAL A 68 -2.34 17.60 -27.19
C VAL A 68 -2.84 16.68 -28.30
N TYR A 69 -1.95 16.18 -29.16
CA TYR A 69 -2.31 15.27 -30.24
C TYR A 69 -2.89 13.94 -29.71
N SER A 70 -2.34 13.42 -28.61
CA SER A 70 -2.87 12.23 -27.94
C SER A 70 -4.29 12.46 -27.44
N SER A 71 -4.55 13.60 -26.78
CA SER A 71 -5.90 13.95 -26.31
C SER A 71 -6.91 14.17 -27.44
N ALA A 72 -6.42 14.53 -28.63
CA ALA A 72 -7.22 14.66 -29.85
C ALA A 72 -7.45 13.31 -30.57
N GLY A 73 -6.95 12.19 -30.05
CA GLY A 73 -7.04 10.87 -30.69
C GLY A 73 -6.05 10.65 -31.84
N LEU A 74 -5.12 11.58 -32.08
CA LEU A 74 -4.15 11.54 -33.18
C LEU A 74 -2.84 10.86 -32.74
N ALA A 75 -2.90 9.54 -32.56
CA ALA A 75 -1.83 8.75 -31.95
C ALA A 75 -0.49 8.80 -32.72
N ASP A 76 -0.48 8.78 -34.06
CA ASP A 76 0.78 8.86 -34.84
C ASP A 76 1.51 10.17 -34.67
N SER A 77 0.76 11.27 -34.74
CA SER A 77 1.31 12.61 -34.51
C SER A 77 1.87 12.69 -33.09
N ALA A 78 1.10 12.22 -32.09
CA ALA A 78 1.55 12.19 -30.71
C ALA A 78 2.87 11.44 -30.53
N ARG A 79 2.96 10.22 -31.08
CA ARG A 79 4.15 9.35 -31.05
C ARG A 79 5.37 10.03 -31.68
N SER A 80 5.21 10.71 -32.82
CA SER A 80 6.30 11.44 -33.48
C SER A 80 6.85 12.59 -32.61
N TYR A 81 5.96 13.38 -32.01
CA TYR A 81 6.36 14.46 -31.11
C TYR A 81 7.01 13.94 -29.82
N TYR A 82 6.51 12.84 -29.24
CA TYR A 82 7.14 12.20 -28.09
C TYR A 82 8.54 11.67 -28.42
N ALA A 83 8.72 10.99 -29.56
CA ALA A 83 10.03 10.50 -29.99
C ALA A 83 11.05 11.64 -30.12
N SER A 84 10.65 12.74 -30.76
CA SER A 84 11.47 13.95 -30.86
C SER A 84 11.81 14.52 -29.48
N ALA A 85 10.80 14.63 -28.60
CA ALA A 85 11.00 15.13 -27.24
C ALA A 85 11.97 14.25 -26.42
N ILE A 86 11.85 12.92 -26.51
CA ILE A 86 12.70 11.97 -25.80
C ILE A 86 14.16 12.12 -26.23
N SER A 87 14.44 12.26 -27.53
CA SER A 87 15.82 12.48 -28.04
C SER A 87 16.45 13.72 -27.41
N ILE A 88 15.77 14.88 -27.54
CA ILE A 88 16.26 16.15 -27.01
C ILE A 88 16.46 16.09 -25.50
N MET A 89 15.48 15.52 -24.78
CA MET A 89 15.53 15.46 -23.32
C MET A 89 16.63 14.52 -22.81
N ARG A 90 16.97 13.46 -23.55
CA ARG A 90 18.12 12.59 -23.24
C ARG A 90 19.44 13.35 -23.44
N GLU A 91 19.58 14.07 -24.55
CA GLU A 91 20.78 14.89 -24.85
C GLU A 91 21.07 15.89 -23.74
N VAL A 92 20.05 16.58 -23.22
CA VAL A 92 20.21 17.59 -22.15
C VAL A 92 20.14 17.00 -20.74
N GLY A 93 20.01 15.69 -20.58
CA GLY A 93 19.94 15.02 -19.28
C GLY A 93 18.66 15.28 -18.47
N TYR A 94 17.55 15.70 -19.10
CA TYR A 94 16.27 16.00 -18.43
C TYR A 94 15.44 14.73 -18.14
N LYS A 95 15.91 13.92 -17.17
CA LYS A 95 15.36 12.60 -16.82
C LYS A 95 13.84 12.59 -16.56
N ARG A 96 13.31 13.58 -15.81
CA ARG A 96 11.87 13.69 -15.50
C ARG A 96 11.03 13.79 -16.77
N GLY A 97 11.50 14.58 -17.74
CA GLY A 97 10.81 14.75 -19.01
C GLY A 97 10.88 13.48 -19.87
N VAL A 98 12.05 12.84 -19.94
CA VAL A 98 12.23 11.56 -20.66
C VAL A 98 11.24 10.52 -20.15
N ARG A 99 11.18 10.34 -18.82
CA ARG A 99 10.23 9.43 -18.17
C ARG A 99 8.79 9.72 -18.58
N ASN A 100 8.34 10.96 -18.47
CA ASN A 100 6.96 11.33 -18.80
C ASN A 100 6.66 11.05 -20.28
N ALA A 101 7.53 11.49 -21.19
CA ALA A 101 7.32 11.25 -22.62
C ALA A 101 7.32 9.75 -22.98
N LEU A 102 8.15 8.92 -22.32
CA LEU A 102 8.12 7.47 -22.48
C LEU A 102 6.80 6.86 -22.00
N ALA A 103 6.30 7.28 -20.82
CA ALA A 103 5.05 6.76 -20.27
C ALA A 103 3.84 7.12 -21.15
N GLU A 104 3.78 8.36 -21.64
CA GLU A 104 2.74 8.81 -22.56
C GLU A 104 2.82 8.11 -23.92
N MET A 105 4.03 7.90 -24.43
CA MET A 105 4.24 7.12 -25.65
C MET A 105 3.77 5.67 -25.47
N ALA A 106 4.06 5.06 -24.32
CA ALA A 106 3.59 3.72 -23.99
C ALA A 106 2.07 3.64 -23.93
N GLU A 107 1.42 4.62 -23.31
CA GLU A 107 -0.04 4.70 -23.23
C GLU A 107 -0.67 4.85 -24.61
N SER A 108 -0.09 5.67 -25.49
CA SER A 108 -0.58 5.82 -26.87
C SER A 108 -0.57 4.51 -27.66
N PHE A 109 0.40 3.62 -27.43
CA PHE A 109 0.44 2.29 -28.04
C PHE A 109 -0.55 1.31 -27.39
N ARG A 110 -0.90 1.51 -26.12
CA ARG A 110 -1.83 0.67 -25.36
C ARG A 110 -3.29 0.96 -25.71
N THR A 111 -3.64 2.22 -25.98
CA THR A 111 -5.01 2.68 -26.21
C THR A 111 -5.32 3.07 -27.65
N GLY A 112 -4.34 3.09 -28.55
CA GLY A 112 -4.50 3.48 -29.94
C GLY A 112 -5.58 2.69 -30.70
N ASN A 113 -6.21 3.36 -31.68
CA ASN A 113 -7.30 2.82 -32.51
C ASN A 113 -6.81 1.80 -33.56
N GLU A 114 -5.58 1.94 -34.03
CA GLU A 114 -4.91 0.90 -34.80
C GLU A 114 -4.48 -0.23 -33.86
N GLN A 115 -4.62 -1.48 -34.32
CA GLN A 115 -4.31 -2.71 -33.61
C GLN A 115 -3.27 -2.52 -32.49
N LYS A 116 -3.73 -2.59 -31.24
CA LYS A 116 -2.94 -2.27 -30.03
C LYS A 116 -1.55 -2.89 -30.11
N GLN A 117 -0.50 -2.06 -30.12
CA GLN A 117 0.89 -2.50 -30.20
C GLN A 117 1.43 -2.68 -28.77
N LEU A 118 0.90 -3.70 -28.09
CA LEU A 118 1.16 -3.93 -26.66
C LEU A 118 2.61 -4.33 -26.39
N ASP A 119 3.28 -4.93 -27.36
CA ASP A 119 4.73 -5.20 -27.35
C ASP A 119 5.53 -3.89 -27.19
N ARG A 120 5.23 -2.87 -28.00
CA ARG A 120 5.87 -1.55 -27.92
C ARG A 120 5.49 -0.84 -26.63
N ALA A 121 4.21 -0.90 -26.23
CA ALA A 121 3.77 -0.32 -24.97
C ALA A 121 4.58 -0.88 -23.79
N VAL A 122 4.77 -2.20 -23.74
CA VAL A 122 5.61 -2.87 -22.74
C VAL A 122 7.04 -2.34 -22.75
N MET A 123 7.68 -2.19 -23.91
CA MET A 123 9.06 -1.70 -24.03
C MET A 123 9.22 -0.25 -23.53
N TYR A 124 8.27 0.62 -23.86
CA TYR A 124 8.31 2.02 -23.43
C TYR A 124 8.00 2.17 -21.94
N PHE A 125 7.06 1.39 -21.39
CA PHE A 125 6.82 1.36 -19.95
C PHE A 125 8.02 0.80 -19.17
N ASP A 126 8.68 -0.24 -19.66
CA ASP A 126 9.90 -0.80 -19.08
C ASP A 126 11.02 0.25 -19.03
N SER A 127 11.23 0.97 -20.14
CA SER A 127 12.16 2.09 -20.20
C SER A 127 11.80 3.21 -19.22
N ALA A 128 10.51 3.57 -19.11
CA ALA A 128 10.05 4.59 -18.16
C ALA A 128 10.28 4.15 -16.70
N ALA A 129 9.99 2.89 -16.38
CA ALA A 129 10.18 2.30 -15.06
C ALA A 129 11.66 2.30 -14.63
N ALA A 130 12.59 2.05 -15.55
CA ALA A 130 14.03 2.18 -15.28
C ALA A 130 14.44 3.62 -14.92
N VAL A 131 13.87 4.63 -15.58
CA VAL A 131 14.11 6.04 -15.22
C VAL A 131 13.49 6.39 -13.87
N VAL A 132 12.31 5.84 -13.55
CA VAL A 132 11.66 6.00 -12.24
C VAL A 132 12.55 5.45 -11.13
N ASP A 133 13.04 4.21 -11.24
CA ASP A 133 13.90 3.62 -10.21
C ASP A 133 15.21 4.41 -10.03
N LEU A 134 15.83 4.86 -11.12
CA LEU A 134 17.05 5.68 -11.03
C LEU A 134 16.80 7.01 -10.30
N ALA A 135 15.69 7.69 -10.60
CA ALA A 135 15.34 8.95 -9.96
C ALA A 135 14.99 8.76 -8.48
N ARG A 136 14.23 7.71 -8.15
CA ARG A 136 13.84 7.36 -6.78
C ARG A 136 15.07 7.16 -5.90
N ARG A 137 16.10 6.44 -6.38
CA ARG A 137 17.34 6.22 -5.63
C ARG A 137 18.14 7.50 -5.37
N GLY A 138 17.95 8.52 -6.20
CA GLY A 138 18.54 9.85 -6.01
C GLY A 138 17.69 10.82 -5.19
N ALA A 139 16.49 10.42 -4.74
CA ALA A 139 15.55 11.31 -4.03
C ALA A 139 15.95 11.61 -2.57
N GLY A 140 16.95 10.91 -2.03
CA GLY A 140 17.45 11.12 -0.66
C GLY A 140 16.66 10.32 0.37
N GLU A 141 16.01 11.03 1.30
CA GLU A 141 15.27 10.43 2.42
C GLU A 141 14.04 9.63 1.96
N ASP A 142 13.58 8.69 2.82
CA ASP A 142 12.47 7.77 2.52
C ASP A 142 11.20 8.53 2.10
N GLU A 143 10.89 9.66 2.77
CA GLU A 143 9.69 10.45 2.48
C GLU A 143 9.68 11.02 1.07
N ASN A 144 10.83 11.48 0.58
CA ASN A 144 10.96 11.99 -0.79
C ASN A 144 10.80 10.85 -1.81
N ALA A 145 11.34 9.66 -1.51
CA ALA A 145 11.19 8.49 -2.36
C ALA A 145 9.72 8.00 -2.42
N VAL A 146 9.04 7.98 -1.28
CA VAL A 146 7.60 7.66 -1.16
C VAL A 146 6.77 8.67 -1.96
N ALA A 147 6.93 9.97 -1.68
CA ALA A 147 6.18 11.02 -2.36
C ALA A 147 6.43 11.00 -3.89
N PHE A 148 7.68 10.75 -4.30
CA PHE A 148 8.01 10.59 -5.70
C PHE A 148 7.28 9.41 -6.34
N LEU A 149 7.27 8.24 -5.69
CA LEU A 149 6.62 7.04 -6.23
C LEU A 149 5.10 7.15 -6.31
N GLU A 150 4.46 7.88 -5.40
CA GLU A 150 3.02 8.16 -5.45
C GLU A 150 2.59 8.83 -6.76
N ASP A 151 3.46 9.69 -7.30
CA ASP A 151 3.25 10.36 -8.59
C ASP A 151 3.57 9.46 -9.79
N GLN A 152 4.12 8.25 -9.60
CA GLN A 152 4.57 7.35 -10.67
C GLN A 152 3.78 6.03 -10.76
N VAL A 153 2.74 5.86 -9.95
CA VAL A 153 1.93 4.62 -9.90
C VAL A 153 1.41 4.23 -11.29
N ASP A 154 1.05 5.22 -12.11
CA ASP A 154 0.49 5.00 -13.45
C ASP A 154 1.49 4.38 -14.43
N VAL A 155 2.80 4.57 -14.23
CA VAL A 155 3.83 3.92 -15.05
C VAL A 155 3.78 2.41 -14.86
N PHE A 156 3.80 1.95 -13.61
CA PHE A 156 3.77 0.52 -13.29
C PHE A 156 2.40 -0.11 -13.53
N GLY A 157 1.31 0.63 -13.24
CA GLY A 157 -0.04 0.18 -13.55
C GLY A 157 -0.32 0.11 -15.05
N GLY A 158 0.18 1.06 -15.84
CA GLY A 158 0.17 1.02 -17.31
C GLY A 158 0.95 -0.16 -17.85
N TRP A 159 2.15 -0.40 -17.32
CA TRP A 159 2.99 -1.54 -17.69
C TRP A 159 2.31 -2.88 -17.45
N ALA A 160 1.70 -3.05 -16.27
CA ALA A 160 0.96 -4.25 -15.92
C ALA A 160 -0.27 -4.47 -16.81
N ARG A 161 -1.02 -3.41 -17.12
CA ARG A 161 -2.15 -3.47 -18.06
C ARG A 161 -1.70 -3.83 -19.48
N ALA A 162 -0.56 -3.32 -19.92
CA ALA A 162 0.02 -3.69 -21.21
C ALA A 162 0.35 -5.20 -21.25
N TRP A 163 1.04 -5.73 -20.23
CA TRP A 163 1.31 -7.16 -20.12
C TRP A 163 0.06 -8.03 -20.02
N ALA A 164 -0.94 -7.60 -19.24
CA ALA A 164 -2.21 -8.31 -19.10
C ALA A 164 -2.96 -8.43 -20.44
N GLY A 165 -2.88 -7.39 -21.29
CA GLY A 165 -3.48 -7.39 -22.62
C GLY A 165 -2.80 -8.38 -23.60
N ARG A 166 -1.55 -8.76 -23.36
CA ARG A 166 -0.77 -9.67 -24.24
C ARG A 166 -1.06 -11.15 -24.02
N ARG A 167 -2.09 -11.50 -23.25
CA ARG A 167 -2.46 -12.89 -22.94
C ARG A 167 -2.56 -13.80 -24.17
N ALA A 168 -3.11 -13.29 -25.28
CA ALA A 168 -3.24 -14.05 -26.52
C ALA A 168 -1.90 -14.30 -27.23
N GLU A 169 -0.93 -13.38 -27.09
CA GLU A 169 0.38 -13.46 -27.75
C GLU A 169 1.37 -14.32 -26.96
N VAL A 170 1.44 -14.11 -25.63
CA VAL A 170 2.50 -14.72 -24.80
C VAL A 170 1.99 -15.83 -23.89
N GLY A 171 0.70 -16.13 -23.93
CA GLY A 171 0.04 -17.09 -23.07
C GLY A 171 -0.34 -16.55 -21.69
N SER A 172 -1.29 -17.23 -21.04
CA SER A 172 -1.90 -16.77 -19.77
C SER A 172 -0.92 -16.71 -18.61
N ALA A 173 -0.06 -17.72 -18.46
CA ALA A 173 0.88 -17.79 -17.34
C ALA A 173 1.94 -16.68 -17.40
N ARG A 174 2.57 -16.50 -18.57
CA ARG A 174 3.59 -15.45 -18.77
C ARG A 174 2.99 -14.06 -18.67
N SER A 175 1.82 -13.83 -19.28
CA SER A 175 1.12 -12.54 -19.17
C SER A 175 0.79 -12.19 -17.71
N ALA A 176 0.26 -13.15 -16.94
CA ALA A 176 -0.05 -12.94 -15.52
C ALA A 176 1.20 -12.65 -14.68
N ALA A 177 2.25 -13.45 -14.86
CA ALA A 177 3.52 -13.29 -14.15
C ALA A 177 4.20 -11.96 -14.51
N SER A 178 4.32 -11.61 -15.78
CA SER A 178 4.94 -10.35 -16.18
C SER A 178 4.14 -9.12 -15.72
N ALA A 179 2.82 -9.18 -15.76
CA ALA A 179 1.98 -8.10 -15.25
C ALA A 179 2.12 -7.92 -13.73
N LEU A 180 2.21 -9.01 -12.96
CA LEU A 180 2.53 -8.96 -11.52
C LEU A 180 3.93 -8.38 -11.30
N GLY A 181 4.91 -8.81 -12.09
CA GLY A 181 6.28 -8.32 -12.00
C GLY A 181 6.39 -6.82 -12.24
N ALA A 182 5.58 -6.28 -13.16
CA ALA A 182 5.52 -4.86 -13.44
C ALA A 182 5.00 -4.05 -12.24
N ILE A 183 3.92 -4.48 -11.57
CA ILE A 183 3.41 -3.76 -10.38
C ILE A 183 4.33 -3.91 -9.17
N GLU A 184 4.96 -5.07 -8.97
CA GLU A 184 5.85 -5.28 -7.82
C GLU A 184 7.05 -4.32 -7.85
N ARG A 185 7.50 -3.92 -9.03
CA ARG A 185 8.58 -2.94 -9.24
C ARG A 185 8.23 -1.50 -8.83
N GLY A 186 6.95 -1.19 -8.71
CA GLY A 186 6.48 0.09 -8.17
C GLY A 186 6.08 0.02 -6.70
N ARG A 187 5.87 -1.19 -6.16
CA ARG A 187 5.25 -1.37 -4.84
C ARG A 187 6.24 -1.49 -3.71
N ALA A 188 6.01 -0.70 -2.68
CA ALA A 188 6.71 -0.74 -1.41
C ALA A 188 8.25 -0.70 -1.54
N GLN A 189 8.78 -0.09 -2.60
CA GLN A 189 10.21 -0.16 -2.93
C GLN A 189 11.07 0.58 -1.91
N SER A 190 10.53 1.65 -1.31
CA SER A 190 11.25 2.38 -0.27
C SER A 190 11.33 1.56 1.02
N LEU A 191 10.27 0.79 1.34
CA LEU A 191 10.31 -0.22 2.43
C LEU A 191 11.32 -1.34 2.13
N VAL A 192 11.31 -1.86 0.90
CA VAL A 192 12.29 -2.89 0.48
C VAL A 192 13.72 -2.36 0.65
N ASP A 193 14.00 -1.13 0.23
CA ASP A 193 15.32 -0.52 0.41
C ASP A 193 15.69 -0.30 1.88
N MET A 194 14.74 0.01 2.75
CA MET A 194 14.98 0.08 4.20
C MET A 194 15.31 -1.29 4.80
N VAL A 195 14.48 -2.30 4.52
CA VAL A 195 14.65 -3.66 5.03
C VAL A 195 15.95 -4.27 4.55
N THR A 196 16.32 -4.03 3.28
CA THR A 196 17.56 -4.55 2.69
C THR A 196 18.81 -3.85 3.22
N ARG A 197 18.77 -2.55 3.52
CA ARG A 197 19.91 -1.81 4.10
C ARG A 197 20.36 -2.36 5.45
N LEU A 198 19.45 -2.92 6.25
CA LEU A 198 19.77 -3.51 7.54
C LEU A 198 20.35 -4.93 7.46
N GLN A 199 20.40 -5.52 6.27
CA GLN A 199 20.76 -6.93 6.11
C GLN A 199 21.96 -7.09 5.17
N SER A 200 23.03 -7.71 5.67
CA SER A 200 24.24 -8.02 4.90
C SER A 200 24.18 -9.35 4.14
N SER A 201 23.07 -10.11 4.27
CA SER A 201 22.93 -11.48 3.75
C SER A 201 22.88 -11.55 2.21
N GLU A 202 23.49 -12.59 1.64
CA GLU A 202 23.46 -12.88 0.21
C GLU A 202 22.03 -13.10 -0.33
N ARG A 203 21.12 -13.63 0.50
CA ARG A 203 19.69 -13.76 0.16
C ARG A 203 19.01 -12.41 -0.10
N VAL A 204 19.55 -11.34 0.49
CA VAL A 204 19.06 -9.96 0.37
C VAL A 204 19.68 -9.27 -0.82
N ARG A 205 20.95 -9.58 -1.14
CA ARG A 205 21.58 -9.16 -2.40
C ARG A 205 20.79 -9.66 -3.61
N GLY A 206 20.23 -10.87 -3.52
CA GLY A 206 19.31 -11.40 -4.53
C GLY A 206 18.05 -10.55 -4.75
N LEU A 207 17.64 -9.69 -3.82
CA LEU A 207 16.47 -8.81 -4.00
C LEU A 207 16.75 -7.63 -4.94
N ALA A 208 18.02 -7.23 -5.09
CA ALA A 208 18.41 -6.22 -6.08
C ALA A 208 18.08 -6.66 -7.52
N GLN A 209 17.87 -7.96 -7.75
CA GLN A 209 17.48 -8.52 -9.04
C GLN A 209 16.04 -8.14 -9.43
N PHE A 210 15.18 -7.77 -8.47
CA PHE A 210 13.78 -7.40 -8.73
C PHE A 210 13.60 -5.93 -9.15
N ARG A 211 14.69 -5.22 -9.39
CA ARG A 211 14.68 -3.84 -9.87
C ARG A 211 14.27 -3.76 -11.35
N PRO A 212 13.69 -2.62 -11.80
CA PRO A 212 13.50 -2.37 -13.22
C PRO A 212 14.84 -2.32 -13.94
N VAL A 213 15.05 -3.26 -14.86
CA VAL A 213 16.18 -3.29 -15.79
C VAL A 213 15.59 -3.52 -17.16
N VAL A 214 15.90 -2.63 -18.10
CA VAL A 214 15.32 -2.66 -19.45
C VAL A 214 15.61 -3.99 -20.12
N GLY A 215 14.59 -4.60 -20.71
CA GLY A 215 14.65 -5.88 -21.43
C GLY A 215 14.65 -7.12 -20.54
N ARG A 216 14.55 -6.96 -19.21
CA ARG A 216 14.55 -8.09 -18.28
C ARG A 216 13.24 -8.86 -18.34
N ASP A 217 13.33 -10.19 -18.28
CA ASP A 217 12.14 -11.04 -18.27
C ASP A 217 11.47 -11.05 -16.88
N LEU A 218 10.36 -10.33 -16.79
CA LEU A 218 9.59 -10.18 -15.56
C LEU A 218 8.97 -11.50 -15.08
N SER A 219 8.68 -12.46 -15.97
CA SER A 219 8.03 -13.72 -15.54
C SER A 219 9.00 -14.60 -14.76
N ILE A 220 10.27 -14.65 -15.18
CA ILE A 220 11.32 -15.39 -14.47
C ILE A 220 11.54 -14.81 -13.07
N ASP A 221 11.55 -13.48 -12.97
CA ASP A 221 11.67 -12.80 -11.68
C ASP A 221 10.50 -13.11 -10.75
N VAL A 222 9.26 -13.07 -11.26
CA VAL A 222 8.08 -13.42 -10.45
C VAL A 222 8.10 -14.87 -10.03
N ASP A 223 8.59 -15.78 -10.88
CA ASP A 223 8.71 -17.19 -10.50
C ASP A 223 9.68 -17.39 -9.35
N SER A 224 10.83 -16.70 -9.38
CA SER A 224 11.73 -16.65 -8.24
C SER A 224 11.02 -16.04 -7.03
N LEU A 225 10.38 -14.88 -7.20
CA LEU A 225 9.73 -14.11 -6.12
C LEU A 225 8.72 -14.96 -5.34
N LEU A 226 7.90 -15.73 -6.05
CA LEU A 226 6.84 -16.56 -5.47
C LEU A 226 7.30 -17.96 -5.04
N ALA A 227 8.55 -18.37 -5.36
CA ALA A 227 9.06 -19.69 -5.03
C ALA A 227 8.89 -20.09 -3.54
N PRO A 228 9.12 -19.22 -2.55
CA PRO A 228 8.88 -19.56 -1.15
C PRO A 228 7.40 -19.88 -0.85
N LEU A 229 6.47 -19.10 -1.41
CA LEU A 229 5.03 -19.32 -1.24
C LEU A 229 4.57 -20.61 -1.92
N ARG A 230 5.14 -20.94 -3.09
CA ARG A 230 4.89 -22.22 -3.77
C ARG A 230 5.39 -23.39 -2.94
N ALA A 231 6.60 -23.29 -2.38
CA ALA A 231 7.17 -24.33 -1.53
C ALA A 231 6.34 -24.57 -0.26
N SER A 232 5.79 -23.51 0.34
CA SER A 232 4.93 -23.61 1.53
C SER A 232 3.45 -23.83 1.22
N ARG A 233 3.08 -24.03 -0.07
CA ARG A 233 1.68 -24.16 -0.55
C ARG A 233 0.77 -23.05 -0.01
N THR A 234 1.32 -21.84 0.11
CA THR A 234 0.61 -20.66 0.62
C THR A 234 -0.12 -19.99 -0.53
N ALA A 235 -1.42 -19.79 -0.36
CA ALA A 235 -2.20 -19.06 -1.34
C ALA A 235 -1.92 -17.56 -1.24
N ALA A 236 -2.12 -16.82 -2.32
CA ALA A 236 -2.01 -15.37 -2.27
C ALA A 236 -3.00 -14.65 -3.18
N LEU A 237 -3.45 -13.47 -2.75
CA LEU A 237 -4.26 -12.54 -3.52
C LEU A 237 -3.51 -11.21 -3.61
N SER A 238 -3.27 -10.72 -4.82
CA SER A 238 -2.68 -9.40 -5.07
C SER A 238 -3.60 -8.58 -5.95
N TYR A 239 -3.79 -7.31 -5.61
CA TYR A 239 -4.77 -6.44 -6.26
C TYR A 239 -4.07 -5.28 -6.95
N LEU A 240 -4.58 -4.80 -8.09
CA LEU A 240 -4.24 -3.50 -8.69
C LEU A 240 -5.57 -2.83 -9.07
N HIS A 241 -5.80 -1.63 -8.58
CA HIS A 241 -6.89 -0.78 -9.05
C HIS A 241 -6.29 0.28 -9.98
N ALA A 242 -6.73 0.33 -11.24
CA ALA A 242 -6.18 1.21 -12.26
C ALA A 242 -7.29 1.73 -13.20
N GLY A 243 -7.54 3.03 -13.18
CA GLY A 243 -8.74 3.62 -13.81
C GLY A 243 -9.99 3.09 -13.13
N ASP A 244 -10.97 2.62 -13.89
CA ASP A 244 -12.20 2.03 -13.35
C ASP A 244 -12.16 0.50 -13.36
N THR A 245 -10.97 -0.09 -13.17
CA THR A 245 -10.78 -1.53 -13.30
C THR A 245 -9.91 -2.08 -12.17
N LEU A 246 -10.42 -3.14 -11.54
CA LEU A 246 -9.72 -3.95 -10.57
C LEU A 246 -9.14 -5.20 -11.24
N PHE A 247 -7.84 -5.39 -11.09
CA PHE A 247 -7.10 -6.58 -11.48
C PHE A 247 -6.75 -7.38 -10.22
N THR A 248 -6.97 -8.70 -10.27
CA THR A 248 -6.70 -9.59 -9.13
C THR A 248 -5.84 -10.75 -9.61
N TRP A 249 -4.66 -10.89 -9.00
CA TRP A 249 -3.82 -12.08 -9.13
C TRP A 249 -4.14 -13.04 -8.00
N PHE A 250 -4.27 -14.32 -8.34
CA PHE A 250 -4.48 -15.40 -7.40
C PHE A 250 -3.38 -16.45 -7.60
N LEU A 251 -2.58 -16.66 -6.56
CA LEU A 251 -1.63 -17.76 -6.45
C LEU A 251 -2.33 -18.91 -5.72
N GLU A 252 -2.50 -20.03 -6.40
CA GLU A 252 -3.07 -21.24 -5.81
C GLU A 252 -2.04 -21.98 -4.94
N PRO A 253 -2.50 -22.78 -3.95
CA PRO A 253 -1.63 -23.70 -3.21
C PRO A 253 -0.89 -24.72 -4.09
N SER A 254 -1.43 -25.00 -5.29
CA SER A 254 -0.76 -25.80 -6.33
C SER A 254 0.48 -25.13 -6.92
N GLY A 255 0.62 -23.81 -6.73
CA GLY A 255 1.68 -22.96 -7.25
C GLY A 255 1.35 -22.24 -8.56
N ALA A 256 0.18 -22.52 -9.14
CA ALA A 256 -0.30 -21.86 -10.36
C ALA A 256 -0.70 -20.40 -10.06
N LEU A 257 -0.26 -19.47 -10.93
CA LEU A 257 -0.56 -18.05 -10.83
C LEU A 257 -1.59 -17.66 -11.89
N HIS A 258 -2.71 -17.10 -11.45
CA HIS A 258 -3.82 -16.71 -12.31
C HIS A 258 -4.06 -15.21 -12.21
N LEU A 259 -4.12 -14.54 -13.36
CA LEU A 259 -4.74 -13.22 -13.45
C LEU A 259 -6.23 -13.40 -13.72
N GLN A 260 -7.06 -13.05 -12.74
CA GLN A 260 -8.52 -13.14 -12.84
C GLN A 260 -9.05 -12.15 -13.88
N PRO A 261 -10.24 -12.42 -14.47
CA PRO A 261 -10.90 -11.47 -15.35
C PRO A 261 -11.02 -10.08 -14.68
N PRO A 262 -10.58 -8.99 -15.34
CA PRO A 262 -10.66 -7.67 -14.74
C PRO A 262 -12.10 -7.26 -14.46
N VAL A 263 -12.33 -6.65 -13.30
CA VAL A 263 -13.67 -6.23 -12.86
C VAL A 263 -13.80 -4.73 -12.96
N ARG A 264 -14.88 -4.23 -13.58
CA ARG A 264 -15.15 -2.79 -13.63
C ARG A 264 -15.71 -2.30 -12.31
N ILE A 265 -14.99 -1.37 -11.68
CA ILE A 265 -15.41 -0.66 -10.47
C ILE A 265 -14.57 0.60 -10.32
N THR A 266 -15.21 1.73 -10.07
CA THR A 266 -14.50 3.01 -9.86
C THR A 266 -13.81 2.99 -8.49
N GLU A 267 -12.76 3.80 -8.32
CA GLU A 267 -12.07 3.91 -7.02
C GLU A 267 -13.03 4.47 -5.94
N ALA A 268 -13.87 5.43 -6.32
CA ALA A 268 -14.87 6.05 -5.43
C ALA A 268 -15.90 5.03 -4.93
N GLU A 269 -16.40 4.18 -5.83
CA GLU A 269 -17.37 3.13 -5.50
C GLU A 269 -16.75 2.08 -4.57
N LEU A 270 -15.54 1.59 -4.89
CA LEU A 270 -14.84 0.63 -4.04
C LEU A 270 -14.54 1.22 -2.65
N ALA A 271 -14.08 2.47 -2.60
CA ALA A 271 -13.83 3.17 -1.35
C ALA A 271 -15.11 3.40 -0.54
N GLN A 272 -16.26 3.61 -1.19
CA GLN A 272 -17.55 3.72 -0.51
C GLN A 272 -17.96 2.40 0.11
N LEU A 273 -17.89 1.28 -0.64
CA LEU A 273 -18.18 -0.06 -0.13
C LEU A 273 -17.31 -0.42 1.07
N ILE A 274 -15.99 -0.17 0.98
CA ILE A 274 -15.08 -0.45 2.09
C ILE A 274 -15.43 0.41 3.31
N ARG A 275 -15.75 1.69 3.13
CA ARG A 275 -16.15 2.59 4.23
C ARG A 275 -17.45 2.16 4.88
N SER A 276 -18.50 1.84 4.11
CA SER A 276 -19.79 1.41 4.67
C SER A 276 -19.65 0.09 5.43
N SER A 277 -18.93 -0.88 4.86
CA SER A 277 -18.61 -2.14 5.53
C SER A 277 -17.82 -1.94 6.82
N ARG A 278 -16.77 -1.10 6.81
CA ARG A 278 -16.01 -0.77 8.03
C ARG A 278 -16.88 -0.15 9.12
N ARG A 279 -17.71 0.85 8.78
CA ARG A 279 -18.66 1.45 9.72
C ARG A 279 -19.62 0.43 10.33
N SER A 280 -20.11 -0.52 9.53
CA SER A 280 -20.99 -1.59 10.04
C SER A 280 -20.34 -2.53 11.06
N LEU A 281 -19.00 -2.56 11.15
CA LEU A 281 -18.26 -3.29 12.18
C LEU A 281 -17.91 -2.43 13.41
N GLY A 282 -18.36 -1.16 13.45
CA GLY A 282 -17.93 -0.19 14.44
C GLY A 282 -16.46 0.23 14.29
N ALA A 283 -15.84 -0.06 13.13
CA ALA A 283 -14.41 0.15 12.92
C ALA A 283 -13.99 1.63 12.96
N ASP A 284 -14.94 2.51 12.62
CA ASP A 284 -14.73 3.95 12.48
C ASP A 284 -15.43 4.76 13.60
N ASP A 285 -16.16 4.13 14.52
CA ASP A 285 -16.93 4.83 15.57
C ASP A 285 -16.01 5.44 16.66
N ALA A 286 -14.83 4.85 16.84
CA ALA A 286 -13.78 5.39 17.72
C ALA A 286 -13.01 6.59 17.11
N ARG A 287 -13.34 7.03 15.88
CA ARG A 287 -12.68 8.15 15.20
C ARG A 287 -13.32 9.51 15.53
N SER A 288 -14.55 9.50 16.04
CA SER A 288 -15.41 10.69 16.16
C SER A 288 -15.63 11.16 17.60
N ALA A 289 -15.18 10.39 18.60
CA ALA A 289 -15.25 10.84 19.98
C ALA A 289 -14.15 11.91 20.19
N PRO A 290 -14.50 13.16 20.53
CA PRO A 290 -13.50 14.05 21.11
C PRO A 290 -12.88 13.34 22.31
N LEU A 291 -11.62 13.66 22.63
CA LEU A 291 -10.98 13.28 23.90
C LEU A 291 -11.65 14.06 25.06
N ASN A 292 -12.99 14.09 25.10
CA ASN A 292 -13.78 14.74 26.12
C ASN A 292 -14.08 13.69 27.20
N PRO A 293 -13.59 13.89 28.44
CA PRO A 293 -13.74 12.91 29.50
C PRO A 293 -15.17 12.51 29.83
N ASP A 294 -16.12 13.42 29.57
CA ASP A 294 -17.49 13.36 30.08
C ASP A 294 -18.52 12.90 29.03
N GLU A 295 -18.13 12.75 27.76
CA GLU A 295 -19.06 12.37 26.66
C GLU A 295 -18.98 10.89 26.24
N LEU A 296 -18.26 10.05 26.98
CA LEU A 296 -18.22 8.60 26.70
C LEU A 296 -19.50 7.84 27.13
N SER A 297 -20.55 8.55 27.53
CA SER A 297 -21.88 7.98 27.74
C SER A 297 -22.65 7.85 26.44
N LEU A 298 -22.18 6.99 25.52
CA LEU A 298 -23.05 6.54 24.42
C LEU A 298 -24.08 5.56 25.01
N SER A 299 -25.35 5.92 24.87
CA SER A 299 -26.49 5.10 25.26
C SER A 299 -26.52 3.81 24.43
N SER A 300 -26.80 2.71 25.10
CA SER A 300 -26.86 1.34 24.57
C SER A 300 -27.91 1.15 23.46
N ASP A 301 -28.80 2.12 23.26
CA ASP A 301 -29.92 2.00 22.32
C ASP A 301 -29.57 2.41 20.88
N SER A 302 -28.43 3.07 20.62
CA SER A 302 -28.08 3.47 19.23
C SER A 302 -27.34 2.39 18.42
N LEU A 303 -26.82 1.33 19.07
CA LEU A 303 -26.05 0.26 18.40
C LEU A 303 -26.92 -0.87 17.84
N LEU A 304 -28.23 -0.83 18.06
CA LEU A 304 -29.16 -1.89 17.62
C LEU A 304 -30.13 -1.46 16.50
N SER A 305 -30.00 -0.26 15.92
CA SER A 305 -30.93 0.22 14.88
C SER A 305 -30.33 0.45 13.49
N THR A 306 -29.01 0.36 13.29
CA THR A 306 -28.43 0.35 11.94
C THR A 306 -28.55 -1.03 11.33
N ARG A 307 -29.53 -1.19 10.42
CA ARG A 307 -29.62 -2.34 9.50
C ARG A 307 -28.23 -2.59 8.90
N TYR A 308 -27.65 -3.74 9.20
CA TYR A 308 -26.46 -4.25 8.51
C TYR A 308 -26.75 -4.26 7.00
N PRO A 309 -26.04 -3.49 6.15
CA PRO A 309 -26.09 -3.73 4.72
C PRO A 309 -25.25 -4.99 4.44
N VAL A 310 -25.83 -6.16 4.73
CA VAL A 310 -25.27 -7.48 4.44
C VAL A 310 -24.84 -7.58 2.96
N ASP A 311 -25.47 -6.80 2.10
CA ASP A 311 -25.20 -6.76 0.67
C ASP A 311 -23.85 -6.13 0.31
N ASP A 312 -23.35 -5.14 1.06
CA ASP A 312 -22.03 -4.54 0.81
C ASP A 312 -20.90 -5.55 1.08
N TRP A 313 -21.02 -6.30 2.17
CA TRP A 313 -20.08 -7.37 2.51
C TRP A 313 -20.08 -8.51 1.48
N LYS A 314 -21.26 -8.89 0.99
CA LYS A 314 -21.40 -9.89 -0.09
C LYS A 314 -20.79 -9.37 -1.39
N ARG A 315 -21.04 -8.10 -1.74
CA ARG A 315 -20.50 -7.46 -2.92
C ARG A 315 -18.98 -7.39 -2.86
N LEU A 316 -18.40 -6.97 -1.74
CA LEU A 316 -16.95 -6.97 -1.53
C LEU A 316 -16.35 -8.37 -1.63
N ALA A 317 -16.99 -9.39 -1.04
CA ALA A 317 -16.52 -10.77 -1.17
C ALA A 317 -16.53 -11.23 -2.64
N ALA A 318 -17.58 -10.93 -3.39
CA ALA A 318 -17.66 -11.27 -4.82
C ALA A 318 -16.65 -10.52 -5.70
N LEU A 319 -16.31 -9.27 -5.34
CA LEU A 319 -15.33 -8.46 -6.07
C LEU A 319 -13.88 -8.86 -5.77
N LEU A 320 -13.59 -9.21 -4.52
CA LEU A 320 -12.21 -9.34 -4.03
C LEU A 320 -11.76 -10.79 -3.88
N LEU A 321 -12.67 -11.72 -3.61
CA LEU A 321 -12.34 -13.14 -3.52
C LEU A 321 -12.54 -13.80 -4.88
N THR A 322 -11.70 -14.79 -5.19
CA THR A 322 -11.91 -15.62 -6.39
C THR A 322 -13.11 -16.53 -6.19
N ALA A 323 -13.93 -16.72 -7.22
CA ALA A 323 -15.16 -17.51 -7.15
C ALA A 323 -14.93 -18.98 -6.72
N ASN A 324 -13.72 -19.50 -6.99
CA ASN A 324 -13.34 -20.87 -6.66
C ASN A 324 -12.47 -20.99 -5.40
N LEU A 325 -12.34 -19.93 -4.60
CA LEU A 325 -11.43 -19.90 -3.44
C LEU A 325 -11.64 -21.10 -2.51
N GLU A 326 -12.89 -21.44 -2.21
CA GLU A 326 -13.19 -22.54 -1.30
C GLU A 326 -12.79 -23.92 -1.85
N ALA A 327 -12.87 -24.09 -3.17
CA ALA A 327 -12.52 -25.34 -3.84
C ALA A 327 -11.00 -25.49 -4.00
N THR A 328 -10.28 -24.39 -4.22
CA THR A 328 -8.83 -24.41 -4.48
C THR A 328 -7.97 -24.18 -3.25
N VAL A 329 -8.51 -23.54 -2.21
CA VAL A 329 -7.79 -23.23 -0.96
C VAL A 329 -8.45 -23.98 0.20
N PRO A 330 -7.89 -25.11 0.66
CA PRO A 330 -8.39 -25.84 1.83
C PRO A 330 -8.42 -24.96 3.09
N ALA A 331 -9.31 -25.26 4.03
CA ALA A 331 -9.31 -24.62 5.35
C ALA A 331 -7.96 -24.84 6.06
N GLY A 332 -7.50 -23.85 6.82
CA GLY A 332 -6.18 -23.85 7.47
C GLY A 332 -5.02 -23.45 6.56
N THR A 333 -5.19 -23.43 5.23
CA THR A 333 -4.16 -22.96 4.29
C THR A 333 -3.92 -21.46 4.50
N PRO A 334 -2.68 -21.01 4.72
CA PRO A 334 -2.39 -19.59 4.86
C PRO A 334 -2.67 -18.82 3.55
N ILE A 335 -3.18 -17.60 3.68
CA ILE A 335 -3.43 -16.70 2.55
C ILE A 335 -2.68 -15.39 2.78
N VAL A 336 -1.82 -15.02 1.83
CA VAL A 336 -1.18 -13.71 1.78
C VAL A 336 -2.05 -12.74 0.99
N ILE A 337 -2.34 -11.57 1.55
CA ILE A 337 -3.07 -10.49 0.91
C ILE A 337 -2.10 -9.34 0.61
N VAL A 338 -1.97 -8.98 -0.66
CA VAL A 338 -1.21 -7.81 -1.14
C VAL A 338 -2.22 -6.77 -1.67
N PRO A 339 -2.72 -5.88 -0.81
CA PRO A 339 -3.75 -4.91 -1.17
C PRO A 339 -3.18 -3.76 -2.04
N HIS A 340 -4.08 -2.99 -2.66
CA HIS A 340 -3.75 -1.74 -3.34
C HIS A 340 -4.73 -0.64 -2.96
N GLY A 341 -4.22 0.55 -2.64
CA GLY A 341 -5.03 1.70 -2.23
C GLY A 341 -5.96 1.38 -1.06
N THR A 342 -7.24 1.74 -1.20
CA THR A 342 -8.26 1.61 -0.13
C THR A 342 -8.55 0.16 0.27
N ILE A 343 -8.25 -0.84 -0.57
CA ILE A 343 -8.36 -2.27 -0.25
C ILE A 343 -7.55 -2.62 1.01
N GLY A 344 -6.46 -1.88 1.27
CA GLY A 344 -5.63 -2.08 2.47
C GLY A 344 -6.35 -1.79 3.80
N LEU A 345 -7.50 -1.10 3.77
CA LEU A 345 -8.32 -0.86 4.96
C LEU A 345 -9.35 -1.94 5.23
N LEU A 346 -9.58 -2.84 4.27
CA LEU A 346 -10.63 -3.85 4.39
C LEU A 346 -10.16 -4.95 5.34
N PRO A 347 -10.95 -5.32 6.36
CA PRO A 347 -10.64 -6.49 7.17
C PRO A 347 -11.07 -7.76 6.40
N PHE A 348 -10.19 -8.28 5.54
CA PHE A 348 -10.43 -9.52 4.77
C PHE A 348 -10.87 -10.69 5.66
N ALA A 349 -10.43 -10.72 6.93
CA ALA A 349 -10.84 -11.72 7.90
C ALA A 349 -12.37 -11.77 8.10
N ALA A 350 -13.06 -10.65 7.94
CA ALA A 350 -14.51 -10.52 8.09
C ALA A 350 -15.29 -10.83 6.79
N LEU A 351 -14.60 -10.94 5.63
CA LEU A 351 -15.28 -11.37 4.40
C LEU A 351 -15.81 -12.78 4.58
N THR A 352 -17.02 -13.04 4.08
CA THR A 352 -17.66 -14.35 4.23
C THR A 352 -17.46 -15.20 2.98
N VAL A 353 -17.18 -16.48 3.20
CA VAL A 353 -17.12 -17.53 2.18
C VAL A 353 -18.19 -18.60 2.46
N GLY A 354 -18.69 -19.25 1.41
CA GLY A 354 -19.74 -20.27 1.48
C GLY A 354 -20.77 -20.14 0.36
N ARG A 355 -21.28 -21.28 -0.13
CA ARG A 355 -22.40 -21.34 -1.07
C ARG A 355 -23.75 -21.26 -0.35
N ASP A 356 -24.72 -20.56 -0.94
CA ASP A 356 -26.12 -20.70 -0.58
C ASP A 356 -26.57 -22.14 -0.94
N ARG A 357 -26.64 -23.04 0.05
CA ARG A 357 -27.18 -24.39 -0.18
C ARG A 357 -28.69 -24.29 -0.31
N PHE A 358 -29.19 -24.25 -1.55
CA PHE A 358 -30.58 -24.64 -1.83
C PHE A 358 -30.69 -26.16 -1.69
N ALA A 359 -31.12 -26.63 -0.52
CA ALA A 359 -31.63 -28.00 -0.40
C ALA A 359 -32.99 -28.06 -1.11
N ALA A 360 -32.98 -28.35 -2.41
CA ALA A 360 -34.17 -28.83 -3.11
C ALA A 360 -34.26 -30.34 -2.92
N THR A 361 -34.62 -30.79 -1.71
CA THR A 361 -35.11 -32.16 -1.54
C THR A 361 -36.53 -32.22 -2.10
N ARG A 362 -36.66 -32.80 -3.29
CA ARG A 362 -37.96 -33.11 -3.90
C ARG A 362 -38.44 -34.47 -3.33
N ARG A 363 -39.68 -34.50 -2.82
CA ARG A 363 -40.48 -35.61 -2.23
C ARG A 363 -40.14 -35.96 -0.77
N ALA A 364 -41.09 -36.23 0.13
CA ALA A 364 -42.55 -36.28 0.11
C ALA A 364 -43.08 -35.95 1.53
N SER A 365 -44.30 -35.40 1.60
CA SER A 365 -45.17 -35.29 2.80
C SER A 365 -44.52 -34.80 4.11
N THR A 366 -44.56 -33.49 4.35
CA THR A 366 -44.54 -32.91 5.71
C THR A 366 -45.66 -31.88 5.86
N PRO A 367 -46.26 -31.76 7.06
CA PRO A 367 -47.48 -30.98 7.27
C PRO A 367 -47.24 -29.47 7.10
N ALA A 368 -48.30 -28.76 6.71
CA ALA A 368 -48.33 -27.31 6.59
C ALA A 368 -47.92 -26.64 7.92
N GLY A 369 -46.80 -25.91 7.92
CA GLY A 369 -46.36 -25.13 9.08
C GLY A 369 -44.84 -24.96 9.23
N ALA A 370 -44.01 -25.75 8.55
CA ALA A 370 -42.55 -25.61 8.64
C ALA A 370 -42.04 -24.38 7.88
N ARG A 371 -41.74 -23.29 8.60
CA ARG A 371 -40.94 -22.17 8.10
C ARG A 371 -39.65 -22.72 7.49
N ARG A 372 -39.46 -22.57 6.19
CA ARG A 372 -38.19 -22.84 5.49
C ARG A 372 -37.15 -21.86 6.02
N THR A 373 -36.39 -22.24 7.04
CA THR A 373 -35.20 -21.49 7.44
C THR A 373 -34.07 -21.90 6.52
N SER A 374 -33.72 -21.03 5.57
CA SER A 374 -32.47 -21.15 4.85
C SER A 374 -31.33 -20.92 5.85
N SER A 375 -30.67 -21.98 6.31
CA SER A 375 -29.44 -21.84 7.09
C SER A 375 -28.29 -21.48 6.15
N VAL A 376 -28.08 -20.18 5.97
CA VAL A 376 -26.89 -19.66 5.28
C VAL A 376 -25.69 -19.90 6.20
N GLN A 377 -24.96 -21.01 6.02
CA GLN A 377 -23.72 -21.25 6.76
C GLN A 377 -22.55 -20.55 6.06
N ARG A 378 -22.56 -19.21 6.10
CA ARG A 378 -21.43 -18.37 5.69
C ARG A 378 -20.41 -18.32 6.82
N VAL A 379 -19.15 -18.58 6.51
CA VAL A 379 -18.04 -18.56 7.48
C VAL A 379 -17.12 -17.38 7.18
N ALA A 380 -16.65 -16.70 8.22
CA ALA A 380 -15.67 -15.63 8.08
C ALA A 380 -14.33 -16.20 7.58
N LEU A 381 -13.73 -15.55 6.60
CA LEU A 381 -12.50 -16.04 5.97
C LEU A 381 -11.37 -16.20 6.99
N GLY A 382 -11.25 -15.27 7.95
CA GLY A 382 -10.22 -15.32 8.99
C GLY A 382 -10.38 -16.46 10.00
N THR A 383 -11.59 -17.00 10.17
CA THR A 383 -11.81 -18.20 11.00
C THR A 383 -11.54 -19.49 10.23
N ARG A 384 -11.58 -19.43 8.89
CA ARG A 384 -11.31 -20.57 8.01
C ARG A 384 -9.84 -20.69 7.64
N ASN A 385 -9.16 -19.56 7.43
CA ASN A 385 -7.79 -19.48 6.91
C ASN A 385 -6.97 -18.42 7.66
N PRO A 386 -5.72 -18.74 8.06
CA PRO A 386 -4.79 -17.73 8.54
C PRO A 386 -4.51 -16.70 7.45
N LEU A 387 -4.66 -15.41 7.78
CA LEU A 387 -4.43 -14.31 6.85
C LEU A 387 -3.18 -13.52 7.23
N ARG A 388 -2.36 -13.18 6.23
CA ARG A 388 -1.23 -12.27 6.39
C ARG A 388 -1.29 -11.16 5.35
N TYR A 389 -1.16 -9.92 5.77
CA TYR A 389 -1.04 -8.79 4.84
C TYR A 389 0.43 -8.52 4.56
N ALA A 390 0.72 -8.16 3.31
CA ALA A 390 2.04 -7.70 2.89
C ALA A 390 1.90 -6.48 1.96
N PRO A 391 2.74 -5.43 2.10
CA PRO A 391 2.72 -4.29 1.18
C PRO A 391 3.07 -4.66 -0.27
N SER A 392 3.94 -5.65 -0.44
CA SER A 392 4.30 -6.26 -1.71
C SER A 392 4.89 -7.66 -1.47
N PHE A 393 4.92 -8.51 -2.50
CA PHE A 393 5.61 -9.80 -2.40
C PHE A 393 7.12 -9.61 -2.22
N THR A 394 7.68 -8.56 -2.81
CA THR A 394 9.10 -8.21 -2.65
C THR A 394 9.43 -7.85 -1.20
N ALA A 395 8.60 -7.04 -0.55
CA ALA A 395 8.76 -6.71 0.87
C ALA A 395 8.56 -7.93 1.78
N LEU A 396 7.59 -8.79 1.46
CA LEU A 396 7.41 -10.07 2.15
C LEU A 396 8.68 -10.92 2.08
N ARG A 397 9.22 -11.13 0.88
CA ARG A 397 10.46 -11.89 0.70
C ARG A 397 11.65 -11.26 1.42
N ALA A 398 11.74 -9.93 1.44
CA ALA A 398 12.78 -9.20 2.17
C ALA A 398 12.72 -9.43 3.68
N SER A 399 11.51 -9.39 4.25
CA SER A 399 11.30 -9.72 5.66
C SER A 399 11.59 -11.19 5.96
N GLU A 400 11.26 -12.10 5.03
CA GLU A 400 11.42 -13.54 5.22
C GLU A 400 12.84 -14.06 4.98
N ALA A 401 13.65 -13.34 4.21
CA ALA A 401 15.03 -13.71 3.90
C ALA A 401 15.94 -13.78 5.15
N ARG A 402 15.55 -13.12 6.25
CA ARG A 402 16.28 -13.17 7.52
C ARG A 402 16.26 -14.59 8.11
N PRO A 403 17.39 -15.07 8.66
CA PRO A 403 17.40 -16.28 9.47
C PRO A 403 16.31 -16.21 10.55
N ARG A 404 15.54 -17.29 10.71
CA ARG A 404 14.57 -17.35 11.80
C ARG A 404 15.33 -17.42 13.12
N VAL A 405 14.91 -16.62 14.09
CA VAL A 405 15.27 -16.90 15.48
C VAL A 405 14.59 -18.23 15.82
N ALA A 406 15.39 -19.25 16.16
CA ALA A 406 14.89 -20.59 16.42
C ALA A 406 13.95 -20.56 17.63
N VAL A 407 12.63 -20.38 17.40
CA VAL A 407 11.60 -20.60 18.41
C VAL A 407 11.63 -22.09 18.69
N ALA A 408 12.45 -22.51 19.66
CA ALA A 408 12.48 -23.89 20.12
C ALA A 408 11.04 -24.27 20.44
N GLN A 409 10.43 -25.12 19.61
CA GLN A 409 9.20 -25.81 19.94
C GLN A 409 9.55 -26.65 21.16
N GLY A 410 9.21 -26.13 22.34
CA GLY A 410 9.62 -26.72 23.59
C GLY A 410 9.07 -28.13 23.69
N ARG A 411 9.95 -29.13 23.60
CA ARG A 411 9.87 -30.25 24.53
C ARG A 411 9.95 -29.61 25.92
N ARG A 412 8.88 -29.71 26.71
CA ARG A 412 8.86 -29.29 28.12
C ARG A 412 10.11 -29.86 28.81
N GLY A 413 11.06 -29.01 29.20
CA GLY A 413 12.19 -29.45 30.02
C GLY A 413 13.55 -28.75 29.84
N ALA A 414 13.80 -28.01 28.76
CA ALA A 414 15.09 -27.31 28.60
C ALA A 414 14.94 -25.80 28.88
N ALA A 415 15.61 -25.32 29.92
CA ALA A 415 15.76 -23.91 30.24
C ALA A 415 16.46 -23.17 29.08
N GLY A 416 15.76 -22.22 28.48
CA GLY A 416 16.22 -21.43 27.33
C GLY A 416 15.25 -21.44 26.14
N SER A 417 13.95 -21.24 26.38
CA SER A 417 12.98 -21.06 25.28
C SER A 417 12.94 -19.59 24.84
N VAL A 418 12.76 -19.34 23.54
CA VAL A 418 12.61 -17.99 22.96
C VAL A 418 11.54 -17.14 23.65
N ALA A 419 10.53 -17.77 24.26
CA ALA A 419 9.50 -17.10 25.05
C ALA A 419 10.08 -16.32 26.25
N SER A 420 11.16 -16.82 26.89
CA SER A 420 11.81 -16.18 28.05
C SER A 420 12.53 -14.85 27.75
N SER A 421 12.70 -14.52 26.46
CA SER A 421 13.31 -13.27 26.00
C SER A 421 12.31 -12.28 25.40
N ALA A 422 11.00 -12.57 25.48
CA ALA A 422 9.96 -11.68 24.98
C ALA A 422 9.90 -10.36 25.76
N LEU A 423 9.55 -9.28 25.06
CA LEU A 423 9.24 -7.98 25.63
C LEU A 423 7.73 -7.80 25.67
N VAL A 424 7.17 -7.72 26.87
CA VAL A 424 5.74 -7.50 27.09
C VAL A 424 5.56 -6.23 27.91
N VAL A 425 4.85 -5.25 27.35
CA VAL A 425 4.59 -3.95 27.97
C VAL A 425 3.07 -3.76 28.07
N GLY A 426 2.60 -3.34 29.23
CA GLY A 426 1.19 -3.04 29.45
C GLY A 426 0.98 -1.87 30.38
N ASN A 427 0.00 -1.01 30.06
CA ASN A 427 -0.43 0.09 30.94
C ASN A 427 0.74 0.88 31.57
N PRO A 428 1.59 1.54 30.78
CA PRO A 428 2.66 2.38 31.32
C PRO A 428 2.10 3.54 32.14
N ALA A 429 2.95 4.16 32.97
CA ALA A 429 2.60 5.42 33.61
C ALA A 429 2.38 6.49 32.54
N MET A 430 1.12 6.77 32.25
CA MET A 430 0.73 7.47 31.03
C MET A 430 1.37 8.86 30.88
N PRO A 431 1.96 9.16 29.71
CA PRO A 431 2.57 10.45 29.42
C PRO A 431 1.50 11.52 29.12
N PHE A 432 1.96 12.75 28.93
CA PHE A 432 1.11 13.84 28.46
C PHE A 432 1.17 13.93 26.93
N VAL A 433 0.03 14.22 26.32
CA VAL A 433 -0.08 14.49 24.88
C VAL A 433 -0.74 15.84 24.65
N TYR A 434 -0.46 16.45 23.50
CA TYR A 434 -1.13 17.67 23.07
C TYR A 434 -2.35 17.32 22.20
N SER A 435 -3.50 17.91 22.51
CA SER A 435 -4.75 17.76 21.75
C SER A 435 -5.21 19.12 21.17
N GLY A 436 -6.04 19.08 20.12
CA GLY A 436 -6.53 20.26 19.40
C GLY A 436 -5.47 20.90 18.49
N ARG A 437 -5.54 22.24 18.28
CA ARG A 437 -4.49 23.02 17.59
C ARG A 437 -3.23 23.20 18.48
N TRP A 438 -2.80 22.15 19.18
CA TRP A 438 -1.63 22.13 20.05
C TRP A 438 -1.71 23.02 21.30
N THR A 439 -2.93 23.43 21.68
CA THR A 439 -3.14 24.36 22.80
C THR A 439 -3.33 23.66 24.14
N THR A 440 -3.78 22.40 24.14
CA THR A 440 -4.20 21.72 25.37
C THR A 440 -3.31 20.52 25.65
N ARG A 441 -2.62 20.54 26.79
CA ARG A 441 -1.81 19.41 27.29
C ARG A 441 -2.68 18.54 28.20
N SER A 442 -2.90 17.29 27.83
CA SER A 442 -3.73 16.35 28.59
C SER A 442 -2.98 15.06 28.84
N ARG A 443 -3.15 14.49 30.04
CA ARG A 443 -2.58 13.19 30.37
C ARG A 443 -3.44 12.08 29.77
N LEU A 444 -2.80 11.08 29.16
CA LEU A 444 -3.53 9.91 28.69
C LEU A 444 -4.11 9.13 29.87
N ARG A 445 -5.29 8.54 29.68
CA ARG A 445 -5.97 7.75 30.71
C ARG A 445 -5.28 6.40 30.93
N SER A 446 -5.26 5.94 32.19
CA SER A 446 -4.82 4.59 32.54
C SER A 446 -5.66 3.54 31.80
N LEU A 447 -5.05 2.39 31.48
CA LEU A 447 -5.68 1.27 30.80
C LEU A 447 -5.50 -0.04 31.60
N PRO A 448 -6.23 -0.23 32.72
CA PRO A 448 -6.11 -1.45 33.54
C PRO A 448 -6.36 -2.76 32.75
N GLY A 449 -7.25 -2.73 31.75
CA GLY A 449 -7.44 -3.86 30.83
C GLY A 449 -6.17 -4.25 30.04
N ALA A 450 -5.38 -3.25 29.62
CA ALA A 450 -4.09 -3.48 28.95
C ALA A 450 -3.02 -4.01 29.91
N GLU A 451 -3.10 -3.62 31.18
CA GLU A 451 -2.27 -4.21 32.23
C GLU A 451 -2.58 -5.69 32.40
N ALA A 452 -3.86 -6.04 32.53
CA ALA A 452 -4.31 -7.43 32.66
C ALA A 452 -3.98 -8.28 31.42
N GLU A 453 -4.10 -7.71 30.20
CA GLU A 453 -3.62 -8.35 28.96
C GLU A 453 -2.14 -8.68 29.04
N SER A 454 -1.31 -7.66 29.35
CA SER A 454 0.14 -7.83 29.42
C SER A 454 0.55 -8.85 30.48
N GLN A 455 -0.06 -8.83 31.67
CA GLN A 455 0.22 -9.77 32.76
C GLN A 455 -0.12 -11.21 32.37
N ARG A 456 -1.27 -11.45 31.72
CA ARG A 456 -1.63 -12.78 31.22
C ARG A 456 -0.64 -13.31 30.18
N ILE A 457 -0.21 -12.45 29.26
CA ILE A 457 0.78 -12.81 28.24
C ILE A 457 2.15 -13.07 28.90
N GLY A 458 2.54 -12.23 29.86
CA GLY A 458 3.77 -12.39 30.64
C GLY A 458 3.82 -13.75 31.35
N THR A 459 2.73 -14.14 32.03
CA THR A 459 2.59 -15.45 32.67
C THR A 459 2.68 -16.60 31.66
N LEU A 460 2.00 -16.48 30.51
CA LEU A 460 2.03 -17.51 29.46
C LEU A 460 3.44 -17.74 28.89
N LEU A 461 4.21 -16.67 28.75
CA LEU A 461 5.56 -16.68 28.18
C LEU A 461 6.66 -16.89 29.23
N GLY A 462 6.32 -16.82 30.53
CA GLY A 462 7.29 -16.88 31.62
C GLY A 462 8.22 -15.65 31.68
N VAL A 463 7.72 -14.47 31.30
CA VAL A 463 8.50 -13.22 31.27
C VAL A 463 7.93 -12.16 32.19
N ARG A 464 8.84 -11.37 32.78
CA ARG A 464 8.46 -10.18 33.53
C ARG A 464 7.99 -9.08 32.57
N THR A 465 6.75 -8.63 32.78
CA THR A 465 6.15 -7.52 32.06
C THR A 465 6.69 -6.18 32.55
N LEU A 466 6.67 -5.18 31.67
CA LEU A 466 6.88 -3.79 32.05
C LEU A 466 5.53 -3.10 32.18
N THR A 467 5.23 -2.55 33.35
CA THR A 467 3.99 -1.79 33.61
C THR A 467 4.26 -0.54 34.44
N GLY A 468 3.31 0.39 34.47
CA GLY A 468 3.39 1.60 35.28
C GLY A 468 4.66 2.41 35.04
N LYS A 469 5.31 2.89 36.11
CA LYS A 469 6.53 3.71 36.03
C LYS A 469 7.76 2.96 35.51
N THR A 470 7.73 1.63 35.49
CA THR A 470 8.86 0.81 35.00
C THR A 470 8.85 0.61 33.49
N ALA A 471 7.69 0.83 32.85
CA ALA A 471 7.52 0.75 31.40
C ALA A 471 7.99 2.03 30.70
N THR A 472 9.21 2.49 31.00
CA THR A 472 9.74 3.70 30.38
C THR A 472 10.16 3.45 28.95
N GLU A 473 10.12 4.50 28.13
CA GLU A 473 10.56 4.40 26.74
C GLU A 473 12.02 3.94 26.63
N SER A 474 12.92 4.44 27.49
CA SER A 474 14.31 3.98 27.50
C SER A 474 14.43 2.49 27.84
N ALA A 475 13.62 1.97 28.78
CA ALA A 475 13.62 0.56 29.12
C ALA A 475 13.11 -0.32 27.96
N VAL A 476 12.09 0.16 27.24
CA VAL A 476 11.54 -0.49 26.05
C VAL A 476 12.57 -0.51 24.92
N ARG A 477 13.17 0.65 24.59
CA ARG A 477 14.18 0.77 23.52
C ARG A 477 15.36 -0.17 23.71
N ARG A 478 15.86 -0.30 24.94
CA ARG A 478 16.96 -1.23 25.24
C ARG A 478 16.56 -2.70 25.03
N ARG A 479 15.37 -3.11 25.46
CA ARG A 479 14.93 -4.52 25.39
C ARG A 479 14.42 -4.93 24.02
N MET A 480 13.87 -4.00 23.23
CA MET A 480 13.20 -4.33 21.97
C MET A 480 14.17 -4.79 20.86
N VAL A 481 15.45 -4.40 20.93
CA VAL A 481 16.48 -4.77 19.94
C VAL A 481 16.63 -6.28 19.84
N ASP A 482 16.74 -6.95 20.98
CA ASP A 482 16.99 -8.41 21.06
C ASP A 482 15.73 -9.25 21.24
N ALA A 483 14.59 -8.63 21.56
CA ALA A 483 13.35 -9.35 21.79
C ALA A 483 12.82 -10.01 20.51
N PRO A 484 12.68 -11.36 20.47
CA PRO A 484 12.12 -12.07 19.32
C PRO A 484 10.60 -11.91 19.24
N LEU A 485 9.95 -11.61 20.37
CA LEU A 485 8.53 -11.29 20.45
C LEU A 485 8.38 -10.00 21.24
N ILE A 486 7.68 -9.04 20.65
CA ILE A 486 7.38 -7.74 21.27
C ILE A 486 5.87 -7.59 21.32
N HIS A 487 5.33 -7.27 22.49
CA HIS A 487 3.91 -7.00 22.70
C HIS A 487 3.73 -5.68 23.45
N PHE A 488 3.05 -4.73 22.81
CA PHE A 488 2.72 -3.43 23.38
C PHE A 488 1.21 -3.31 23.56
N ALA A 489 0.74 -3.32 24.82
CA ALA A 489 -0.63 -3.05 25.21
C ALA A 489 -0.70 -1.66 25.87
N THR A 490 -0.95 -0.62 25.07
CA THR A 490 -0.88 0.78 25.51
C THR A 490 -1.64 1.70 24.54
N HIS A 491 -1.65 3.00 24.79
CA HIS A 491 -2.17 3.96 23.82
C HIS A 491 -1.25 4.05 22.61
N GLY A 492 -1.86 4.20 21.45
CA GLY A 492 -1.19 4.56 20.22
C GLY A 492 -2.07 5.50 19.42
N LEU A 493 -1.44 6.29 18.56
CA LEU A 493 -2.14 7.20 17.67
C LEU A 493 -1.46 7.21 16.30
N GLY A 494 -2.24 6.92 15.27
CA GLY A 494 -1.83 7.03 13.86
C GLY A 494 -2.36 8.33 13.26
N PHE A 495 -1.47 9.18 12.74
CA PHE A 495 -1.88 10.35 11.97
C PHE A 495 -2.01 10.01 10.48
N GLY A 496 -3.15 10.37 9.89
CA GLY A 496 -3.48 10.02 8.50
C GLY A 496 -2.92 10.95 7.41
N SER A 497 -2.28 12.09 7.75
CA SER A 497 -1.69 12.99 6.75
C SER A 497 -0.19 12.82 6.65
N ALA A 498 0.37 12.96 5.43
CA ALA A 498 1.81 12.86 5.19
C ALA A 498 2.62 13.80 6.11
N ALA A 499 2.18 15.05 6.28
CA ALA A 499 2.82 16.04 7.14
C ALA A 499 2.81 15.69 8.65
N SER A 500 1.97 14.75 9.07
CA SER A 500 1.82 14.37 10.48
C SER A 500 2.21 12.93 10.76
N ALA A 501 2.42 12.10 9.73
CA ALA A 501 2.62 10.67 9.85
C ALA A 501 3.79 10.33 10.79
N ARG A 502 4.90 11.08 10.71
CA ARG A 502 6.07 10.92 11.61
C ARG A 502 5.74 11.11 13.09
N ARG A 503 4.68 11.84 13.42
CA ARG A 503 4.23 12.07 14.80
C ARG A 503 3.39 10.93 15.36
N SER A 504 3.07 9.92 14.54
CA SER A 504 2.33 8.74 15.03
C SER A 504 3.17 8.04 16.09
N PHE A 505 2.57 7.64 17.20
CA PHE A 505 3.34 7.17 18.37
C PHE A 505 2.72 5.96 19.06
N VAL A 506 3.55 5.28 19.84
CA VAL A 506 3.15 4.34 20.90
C VAL A 506 3.58 4.94 22.24
N ALA A 507 2.65 5.01 23.19
CA ALA A 507 2.89 5.66 24.48
C ALA A 507 3.54 4.72 25.50
N PHE A 508 4.54 5.23 26.21
CA PHE A 508 5.28 4.62 27.31
C PHE A 508 5.42 5.60 28.48
N ALA A 509 6.02 5.16 29.58
CA ALA A 509 6.29 6.07 30.68
C ALA A 509 7.42 7.04 30.31
N PRO A 510 7.27 8.34 30.57
CA PRO A 510 8.36 9.29 30.39
C PRO A 510 9.49 9.02 31.38
N ASP A 511 10.71 9.35 31.00
CA ASP A 511 11.88 9.32 31.89
C ASP A 511 12.76 10.55 31.68
N SER A 512 13.94 10.61 32.30
CA SER A 512 14.84 11.77 32.17
C SER A 512 15.38 11.97 30.76
N LEU A 513 15.30 10.96 29.87
CA LEU A 513 15.85 11.00 28.52
C LEU A 513 14.77 11.11 27.45
N GLN A 514 13.56 10.61 27.73
CA GLN A 514 12.50 10.46 26.74
C GLN A 514 11.16 10.99 27.26
N ASP A 515 10.36 11.55 26.35
CA ASP A 515 9.05 12.13 26.66
C ASP A 515 7.94 11.06 26.83
N GLY A 516 8.25 9.79 26.56
CA GLY A 516 7.34 8.67 26.68
C GLY A 516 6.50 8.44 25.43
N LEU A 517 6.80 9.08 24.31
CA LEU A 517 6.10 8.90 23.04
C LEU A 517 7.07 8.37 21.99
N LEU A 518 7.18 7.04 21.86
CA LEU A 518 7.97 6.44 20.79
C LEU A 518 7.31 6.72 19.43
N THR A 519 7.83 7.70 18.70
CA THR A 519 7.26 8.17 17.44
C THR A 519 7.77 7.39 16.23
N LEU A 520 6.99 7.43 15.15
CA LEU A 520 7.41 6.94 13.83
C LEU A 520 8.69 7.65 13.37
N GLY A 521 8.80 8.96 13.59
CA GLY A 521 9.96 9.76 13.23
C GLY A 521 11.23 9.28 13.93
N GLU A 522 11.18 9.13 15.25
CA GLU A 522 12.33 8.64 16.03
C GLU A 522 12.73 7.23 15.62
N LEU A 523 11.75 6.33 15.44
CA LEU A 523 12.03 5.01 14.92
C LEU A 523 12.76 5.15 13.58
N MET A 524 12.25 5.91 12.62
CA MET A 524 12.86 6.01 11.29
C MET A 524 14.25 6.66 11.28
N ASP A 525 14.47 7.69 12.09
CA ASP A 525 15.74 8.42 12.16
C ASP A 525 16.85 7.66 12.88
N GLU A 526 16.51 6.75 13.80
CA GLU A 526 17.49 6.00 14.57
C GLU A 526 18.17 4.92 13.70
N ARG A 527 19.28 5.28 13.04
CA ARG A 527 20.00 4.39 12.11
C ARG A 527 20.55 3.13 12.76
N ALA A 528 20.96 3.21 14.02
CA ALA A 528 21.55 2.08 14.76
C ALA A 528 20.52 1.06 15.22
N LEU A 529 19.23 1.40 15.23
CA LEU A 529 18.17 0.50 15.68
C LEU A 529 17.93 -0.61 14.65
N ALA A 530 18.20 -1.86 15.03
CA ALA A 530 17.92 -3.04 14.23
C ALA A 530 17.28 -4.11 15.10
N LEU A 531 15.99 -4.39 14.87
CA LEU A 531 15.21 -5.33 15.65
C LEU A 531 15.51 -6.77 15.23
N ARG A 532 15.45 -7.70 16.17
CA ARG A 532 15.48 -9.16 15.92
C ARG A 532 14.09 -9.81 16.04
N ALA A 533 13.05 -8.98 16.15
CA ALA A 533 11.68 -9.42 16.36
C ALA A 533 11.14 -10.27 15.19
N GLU A 534 10.66 -11.46 15.52
CA GLU A 534 9.85 -12.31 14.64
C GLU A 534 8.41 -11.78 14.57
N LEU A 535 7.92 -11.20 15.67
CA LEU A 535 6.59 -10.58 15.75
C LEU A 535 6.58 -9.37 16.68
N VAL A 536 6.03 -8.26 16.18
CA VAL A 536 5.63 -7.10 16.98
C VAL A 536 4.12 -7.03 17.03
N VAL A 537 3.53 -7.02 18.22
CA VAL A 537 2.08 -6.84 18.44
C VAL A 537 1.82 -5.46 19.00
N LEU A 538 1.14 -4.63 18.22
CA LEU A 538 0.67 -3.30 18.59
C LEU A 538 -0.80 -3.40 19.03
N SER A 539 -1.02 -3.82 20.28
CA SER A 539 -2.33 -3.78 20.95
C SER A 539 -2.61 -2.35 21.43
N ALA A 540 -2.68 -1.45 20.45
CA ALA A 540 -2.81 -0.02 20.65
C ALA A 540 -3.73 0.56 19.58
N CYS A 541 -4.63 1.46 19.99
CA CYS A 541 -5.65 2.06 19.15
C CYS A 541 -5.05 2.63 17.86
N GLN A 542 -5.71 2.38 16.72
CA GLN A 542 -5.39 3.02 15.44
C GLN A 542 -3.94 2.86 14.94
N THR A 543 -3.18 1.90 15.47
CA THR A 543 -1.76 1.70 15.08
C THR A 543 -1.59 1.17 13.66
N GLY A 544 -2.64 0.59 13.06
CA GLY A 544 -2.70 0.21 11.65
C GLY A 544 -3.32 1.26 10.72
N LEU A 545 -3.85 2.37 11.26
CA LEU A 545 -4.46 3.46 10.50
C LEU A 545 -3.39 4.50 10.12
N GLY A 546 -2.58 4.15 9.12
CA GLY A 546 -1.61 5.04 8.50
C GLY A 546 -2.17 5.81 7.30
N ASN A 547 -1.41 6.78 6.78
CA ASN A 547 -1.73 7.37 5.46
C ASN A 547 -1.66 6.27 4.41
N LEU A 548 -2.72 6.10 3.62
CA LEU A 548 -2.72 5.13 2.53
C LEU A 548 -2.10 5.77 1.31
N THR A 549 -1.04 5.15 0.85
CA THR A 549 -0.30 5.54 -0.33
C THR A 549 -0.48 4.44 -1.37
N ARG A 550 -0.69 4.82 -2.64
CA ARG A 550 -0.99 3.88 -3.72
C ARG A 550 0.24 3.00 -4.05
N ALA A 551 1.44 3.57 -3.99
CA ALA A 551 2.70 2.88 -4.23
C ALA A 551 3.22 2.11 -3.01
N GLU A 552 3.06 2.65 -1.80
CA GLU A 552 3.76 2.12 -0.61
C GLU A 552 2.85 1.43 0.42
N GLY A 553 1.52 1.49 0.23
CA GLY A 553 0.53 0.90 1.13
C GLY A 553 0.26 1.77 2.36
N SER A 554 -0.09 1.14 3.49
CA SER A 554 -0.33 1.86 4.75
C SER A 554 0.99 2.32 5.39
N ILE A 555 1.19 3.63 5.46
CA ILE A 555 2.34 4.25 6.14
C ILE A 555 1.96 4.55 7.58
N GLY A 556 2.34 3.65 8.50
CA GLY A 556 2.10 3.78 9.94
C GLY A 556 3.21 3.09 10.75
N LEU A 557 2.99 2.93 12.05
CA LEU A 557 3.98 2.35 12.98
C LEU A 557 4.41 0.94 12.56
N GLN A 558 3.50 0.13 12.01
CA GLN A 558 3.79 -1.19 11.45
C GLN A 558 4.91 -1.14 10.40
N ARG A 559 4.91 -0.12 9.54
CA ARG A 559 5.93 0.05 8.50
C ARG A 559 7.29 0.32 9.13
N ALA A 560 7.36 1.13 10.19
CA ALA A 560 8.62 1.39 10.86
C ALA A 560 9.20 0.13 11.50
N PHE A 561 8.39 -0.67 12.19
CA PHE A 561 8.88 -1.91 12.78
C PHE A 561 9.40 -2.89 11.71
N LEU A 562 8.68 -3.03 10.59
CA LEU A 562 9.15 -3.83 9.45
C LEU A 562 10.47 -3.27 8.88
N ALA A 563 10.54 -1.96 8.68
CA ALA A 563 11.73 -1.26 8.18
C ALA A 563 12.92 -1.37 9.13
N LYS A 564 12.70 -1.54 10.43
CA LYS A 564 13.74 -1.83 11.44
C LYS A 564 14.06 -3.32 11.58
N GLY A 565 13.45 -4.16 10.76
CA GLY A 565 13.78 -5.57 10.63
C GLY A 565 12.78 -6.54 11.26
N ALA A 566 11.70 -6.07 11.91
CA ALA A 566 10.67 -7.00 12.38
C ALA A 566 10.15 -7.85 11.20
N ARG A 567 10.04 -9.17 11.38
CA ARG A 567 9.54 -10.06 10.31
C ARG A 567 8.04 -9.88 10.06
N ALA A 568 7.30 -9.62 11.13
CA ALA A 568 5.88 -9.34 11.08
C ALA A 568 5.50 -8.30 12.14
N ALA A 569 4.49 -7.49 11.83
CA ALA A 569 3.83 -6.61 12.76
C ALA A 569 2.32 -6.85 12.69
N SER A 570 1.69 -7.04 13.85
CA SER A 570 0.24 -7.08 14.01
C SER A 570 -0.19 -5.76 14.64
N SER A 571 -1.22 -5.14 14.08
CA SER A 571 -1.73 -3.84 14.53
C SER A 571 -3.24 -3.82 14.49
N SER A 572 -3.86 -3.05 15.38
CA SER A 572 -5.29 -2.79 15.28
C SER A 572 -5.58 -1.77 14.19
N ALA A 573 -6.45 -2.12 13.23
CA ALA A 573 -7.02 -1.20 12.23
C ALA A 573 -8.29 -0.47 12.75
N PHE A 574 -8.55 -0.62 14.05
CA PHE A 574 -9.75 -0.17 14.77
C PHE A 574 -9.35 0.69 15.97
N GLY A 575 -10.23 1.60 16.40
CA GLY A 575 -10.17 2.04 17.79
C GLY A 575 -10.89 1.00 18.65
N THR A 576 -10.21 0.45 19.63
CA THR A 576 -10.79 -0.57 20.53
C THR A 576 -11.56 0.14 21.64
N LEU A 577 -12.86 0.37 21.42
CA LEU A 577 -13.81 0.53 22.53
C LEU A 577 -14.32 -0.88 22.86
N THR A 578 -13.85 -1.46 23.96
CA THR A 578 -14.38 -2.74 24.44
C THR A 578 -15.84 -2.54 24.85
N THR A 579 -16.75 -3.26 24.21
CA THR A 579 -18.21 -3.21 24.39
C THR A 579 -18.72 -3.84 25.70
N ARG A 580 -17.86 -4.14 26.67
CA ARG A 580 -18.27 -4.62 28.00
C ARG A 580 -18.09 -3.54 29.05
N ARG A 581 -19.23 -2.96 29.41
CA ARG A 581 -19.49 -1.85 30.35
C ARG A 581 -19.04 -2.07 31.81
N ARG A 582 -18.16 -3.02 32.13
CA ARG A 582 -17.88 -3.34 33.55
C ARG A 582 -16.44 -3.54 34.00
N ASP A 583 -15.47 -3.72 33.10
CA ASP A 583 -14.08 -3.87 33.53
C ASP A 583 -13.22 -2.85 32.79
N CYS A 584 -13.24 -1.60 33.28
CA CYS A 584 -12.24 -0.57 32.99
C CYS A 584 -11.28 -0.47 34.17
#